data_AF-A0A916LI97-F1
#
_entry.id   AF-A0A916LI97-F1
#
_cell.length_a   1.000
_cell.length_b   1.000
_cell.length_c   1.000
_cell.angle_alpha   90.00
_cell.angle_beta   90.00
_cell.angle_gamma   90.00
#
_symmetry.space_group_name_H-M   'P 1'
#
loop_
_entity.id
_entity.type
_entity.pdbx_description
1 polymer ?
#
loop_
_entity_poly.entity_id
_entity_poly.type
_entity_poly.pdbx_seq_one_letter_code
_entity_poly.pdbx_strand_id
1 'polypeptide(L)' 'MPAGTTISVYTSDGQTLLYSYTTTATNTPFVTSGGVMNTGHVPFAQQPIYVSYSPTAIGTTTFN' A
#
# COMPACT_ATOMS: atom_id res chain seq x y z
N MET A 1 13.64 6.91 1.65
CA MET A 1 13.68 6.60 3.11
C MET A 1 14.82 5.62 3.40
N PRO A 2 15.44 5.60 4.59
CA PRO A 2 16.50 4.63 4.90
C PRO A 2 16.03 3.17 4.79
N ALA A 3 16.91 2.30 4.26
CA ALA A 3 16.68 0.86 4.27
C ALA A 3 16.53 0.33 5.71
N GLY A 4 15.79 -0.76 5.88
CA GLY A 4 15.46 -1.33 7.19
C GLY A 4 14.24 -0.69 7.87
N THR A 5 13.62 0.31 7.25
CA THR A 5 12.38 0.89 7.77
C THR A 5 11.18 0.02 7.38
N THR A 6 10.37 -0.37 8.36
CA THR A 6 9.11 -1.09 8.15
C THR A 6 7.99 -0.11 7.82
N ILE A 7 7.27 -0.36 6.72
CA ILE A 7 6.05 0.33 6.35
C ILE A 7 4.91 -0.69 6.41
N SER A 8 3.87 -0.38 7.18
CA SER A 8 2.63 -1.14 7.26
C SER A 8 1.45 -0.25 6.93
N VAL A 9 0.61 -0.68 5.98
CA VAL A 9 -0.58 0.05 5.53
C VAL A 9 -1.80 -0.75 5.91
N TYR A 10 -2.77 -0.10 6.55
CA TYR A 10 -3.99 -0.70 7.08
C TYR A 10 -5.24 -0.11 6.42
N THR A 11 -6.39 -0.76 6.63
CA THR A 11 -7.71 -0.16 6.39
C THR A 11 -7.84 1.16 7.16
N SER A 12 -8.76 2.03 6.73
CA SER A 12 -8.92 3.37 7.33
C SER A 12 -9.28 3.36 8.82
N ASP A 13 -9.87 2.28 9.30
CA ASP A 13 -10.13 2.05 10.73
C ASP A 13 -8.91 1.55 11.52
N GLY A 14 -7.80 1.24 10.84
CA GLY A 14 -6.56 0.73 11.42
C GLY A 14 -6.59 -0.75 11.80
N GLN A 15 -7.69 -1.46 11.53
CA GLN A 15 -7.94 -2.80 12.10
C GLN A 15 -7.37 -3.93 11.23
N THR A 16 -7.34 -3.75 9.92
CA THR A 16 -6.94 -4.80 8.97
C THR A 16 -5.67 -4.39 8.24
N LEU A 17 -4.62 -5.19 8.34
CA LEU A 17 -3.38 -4.98 7.58
C LEU A 17 -3.65 -5.25 6.10
N LEU A 18 -3.38 -4.27 5.24
CA LEU A 18 -3.44 -4.44 3.80
C LEU A 18 -2.13 -5.02 3.27
N TYR A 19 -0.99 -4.42 3.63
CA TYR A 19 0.33 -4.95 3.31
C TYR A 19 1.41 -4.39 4.24
N SER A 20 2.51 -5.11 4.39
CA SER A 20 3.68 -4.66 5.13
C SER A 20 4.96 -5.08 4.42
N TYR A 21 5.97 -4.22 4.45
CA TYR A 21 7.31 -4.54 3.96
C TYR A 21 8.39 -3.76 4.70
N THR A 22 9.58 -4.34 4.75
CA THR A 22 10.79 -3.64 5.19
C THR A 22 11.53 -3.13 3.96
N THR A 23 11.82 -1.84 3.93
CA THR A 23 12.55 -1.23 2.81
C THR A 23 13.97 -1.76 2.69
N THR A 24 14.46 -1.79 1.45
CA THR A 24 15.84 -2.14 1.12
C THR A 24 16.52 -0.97 0.42
N ALA A 25 17.82 -1.10 0.16
CA ALA A 25 18.55 -0.10 -0.62
C ALA A 25 18.00 0.08 -2.05
N THR A 26 17.31 -0.94 -2.59
CA THR A 26 16.77 -0.94 -3.96
C THR A 26 15.23 -0.89 -4.00
N ASN A 27 14.56 -1.00 -2.86
CA ASN A 27 13.10 -0.93 -2.75
C ASN A 27 12.72 -0.02 -1.58
N THR A 28 12.64 1.28 -1.86
CA THR A 28 12.31 2.34 -0.89
C THR A 28 11.59 3.48 -1.58
N PRO A 29 10.57 4.10 -0.96
CA PRO A 29 9.89 5.25 -1.54
C PRO A 29 10.79 6.49 -1.52
N PHE A 30 10.57 7.34 -2.52
CA PHE A 30 11.08 8.71 -2.50
C PHE A 30 10.23 9.56 -1.55
N VAL A 31 10.89 10.36 -0.68
CA VAL A 31 10.20 11.22 0.28
C VAL A 31 9.96 12.57 -0.37
N THR A 32 8.69 13.01 -0.42
CA THR A 32 8.28 14.29 -1.02
C THR A 32 7.81 15.28 0.04
N SER A 33 7.81 16.57 -0.31
CA SER A 33 7.15 17.62 0.48
C SER A 33 5.68 17.76 0.07
N GLY A 34 4.78 17.12 0.80
CA GLY A 34 3.34 17.11 0.51
C GLY A 34 2.91 16.03 -0.49
N GLY A 35 1.64 16.11 -0.95
CA GLY A 35 1.02 15.11 -1.82
C GLY A 35 0.43 13.92 -1.07
N VAL A 36 0.22 12.81 -1.78
CA VAL A 36 -0.26 11.54 -1.23
C VAL A 36 0.79 10.44 -1.41
N MET A 37 0.73 9.43 -0.56
CA MET A 37 1.58 8.25 -0.70
C MET A 37 1.22 7.47 -1.98
N ASN A 38 2.22 7.15 -2.80
CA ASN A 38 2.12 6.18 -3.88
C ASN A 38 2.70 4.85 -3.41
N THR A 39 1.92 3.77 -3.47
CA THR A 39 2.31 2.43 -2.99
C THR A 39 3.35 1.76 -3.88
N GLY A 40 3.49 2.21 -5.13
CA GLY A 40 4.31 1.56 -6.15
C GLY A 40 3.88 0.12 -6.39
N HIS A 41 4.85 -0.72 -6.74
CA HIS A 41 4.61 -2.13 -7.08
C HIS A 41 4.39 -3.06 -5.88
N VAL A 42 4.79 -2.64 -4.67
CA VAL A 42 4.91 -3.54 -3.50
C VAL A 42 3.63 -4.33 -3.21
N PRO A 43 2.44 -3.72 -3.07
CA PRO A 43 1.25 -4.51 -2.72
C PRO A 43 0.85 -5.47 -3.85
N PHE A 44 1.04 -5.10 -5.12
CA PHE A 44 0.74 -5.97 -6.28
C PHE A 44 1.72 -7.15 -6.41
N ALA A 45 2.97 -6.97 -5.97
CA ALA A 45 3.97 -8.03 -5.95
C ALA A 45 3.74 -9.04 -4.81
N GLN A 46 3.12 -8.61 -3.71
CA GLN A 46 2.87 -9.45 -2.54
C GLN A 46 1.57 -10.26 -2.65
N GLN A 47 0.54 -9.72 -3.28
CA GLN A 47 -0.77 -10.35 -3.33
C GLN A 47 -1.57 -9.97 -4.58
N PRO A 48 -2.53 -10.81 -4.98
CA PRO A 48 -3.53 -10.41 -5.97
C PRO A 48 -4.31 -9.18 -5.50
N ILE A 49 -4.47 -8.19 -6.37
CA ILE A 49 -5.30 -7.01 -6.11
C ILE A 49 -6.44 -6.98 -7.10
N TYR A 50 -7.66 -6.91 -6.58
CA TYR A 50 -8.87 -6.85 -7.38
C TYR A 50 -9.33 -5.40 -7.55
N VAL A 51 -9.59 -4.98 -8.79
CA VAL A 51 -10.16 -3.67 -9.13
C VAL A 51 -11.61 -3.88 -9.56
N SER A 52 -12.55 -3.47 -8.70
CA SER A 52 -13.98 -3.57 -8.97
C SER A 52 -14.50 -2.30 -9.67
N TYR A 53 -15.37 -2.48 -10.66
CA TYR A 53 -16.09 -1.39 -11.34
C TYR A 53 -17.56 -1.28 -10.90
N SER A 54 -17.90 -1.81 -9.71
CA SER A 54 -19.28 -1.78 -9.20
C SER A 54 -19.79 -0.34 -9.06
N PRO A 55 -20.94 0.02 -9.67
CA PRO A 55 -21.43 1.40 -9.73
C PRO A 55 -21.89 1.98 -8.38
N THR A 56 -22.03 1.14 -7.36
CA THR A 56 -22.45 1.52 -5.99
C THR A 56 -21.30 1.59 -4.99
N ALA A 57 -20.08 1.19 -5.38
CA ALA A 57 -18.95 1.11 -4.46
C ALA A 57 -18.08 2.37 -4.57
N ILE A 58 -18.20 3.25 -3.57
CA ILE A 58 -17.13 4.21 -3.20
C ILE A 58 -15.84 3.39 -3.14
N GLY A 59 -14.78 3.78 -3.87
CA GLY A 59 -13.60 2.93 -4.14
C GLY A 59 -13.14 2.10 -2.95
N THR A 60 -13.50 0.82 -2.93
CA THR A 60 -13.09 -0.15 -1.92
C THR A 60 -12.06 -1.10 -2.51
N THR A 61 -10.93 -1.23 -1.83
CA THR A 61 -9.95 -2.28 -2.11
C THR A 61 -10.34 -3.51 -1.29
N THR A 62 -10.69 -4.61 -1.95
CA THR A 62 -11.00 -5.90 -1.28
C THR A 62 -9.82 -6.84 -1.42
N PHE A 63 -9.38 -7.42 -0.30
CA PHE A 63 -8.39 -8.50 -0.26
C PHE A 63 -9.11 -9.76 0.25
N ASN A 64 -8.95 -10.89 -0.45
CA ASN A 64 -9.51 -12.19 -0.06
C ASN A 64 -8.42 -13.06 0.58
#